data_AF-A0A7V2S4P8-F1
#
_entry.id   AF-A0A7V2S4P8-F1
#
_cell.length_a   1.000
_cell.length_b   1.000
_cell.length_c   1.000
_cell.angle_alpha   90.00
_cell.angle_beta   90.00
_cell.angle_gamma   90.00
#
_symmetry.space_group_name_H-M   'P 1'
#
loop_
_entity.id
_entity.type
_entity.pdbx_description
1 polymer ?
#
loop_
_entity_poly.entity_id
_entity_poly.type
_entity_poly.pdbx_seq_one_letter_code
_entity_poly.pdbx_strand_id
1 'polypeptide(L)'
;MKKFFKVLLYTVLTLVILFVGFLVYITLTDYRPAKVINLMGQNNSTIEPLDKDTFNLMTWNIGYAGLGAEMDFFYDGGKKVRPPKKMVEKYLHGIEKFVSSHDSIDFWFIQEVDEHSHRSYNFNEVKAISKAKKGSHAIFAYNYKCPFVPVPWYSPLGAVKGGLMTFTDYPYDEATRYAYPLIAPWPQKLFLLDRCFILTRFPLANGKDLVIMNTHNSAYIYDSLLRVKELNILKNKMLEEYA
;
A
#
# COMPACT_ATOMS: atom_id res chain seq x y z
N MET A 1 28.28 44.82 -10.26
CA MET A 1 26.88 44.62 -10.70
C MET A 1 26.73 43.54 -11.78
N LYS A 2 27.31 43.68 -13.00
CA LYS A 2 27.17 42.67 -14.08
C LYS A 2 27.62 41.24 -13.72
N LYS A 3 28.71 41.09 -12.95
CA LYS A 3 29.19 39.77 -12.48
C LYS A 3 28.21 39.11 -11.48
N PHE A 4 27.60 39.90 -10.59
CA PHE A 4 26.61 39.42 -9.63
C PHE A 4 25.34 38.90 -10.33
N PHE A 5 24.82 39.63 -11.31
CA PHE A 5 23.66 39.18 -12.10
C PHE A 5 23.96 37.91 -12.91
N LYS A 6 25.18 37.76 -13.45
CA LYS A 6 25.60 36.53 -14.12
C LYS A 6 25.63 35.34 -13.16
N VAL A 7 26.21 35.52 -11.96
CA VAL A 7 26.25 34.47 -10.93
C VAL A 7 24.83 34.08 -10.51
N LEU A 8 23.97 35.06 -10.22
CA LEU A 8 22.58 34.81 -9.87
C LEU A 8 21.84 34.06 -10.98
N LEU A 9 22.02 34.46 -12.24
CA LEU A 9 21.43 33.79 -13.40
C LEU A 9 21.88 32.33 -13.51
N TYR A 10 23.18 32.06 -13.38
CA TYR A 10 23.70 30.68 -13.45
C TYR A 10 23.24 29.83 -12.27
N THR A 11 23.10 30.41 -11.07
CA THR A 11 22.53 29.72 -9.91
C THR A 11 21.08 29.34 -10.16
N VAL A 12 20.24 30.28 -10.61
CA VAL A 12 18.83 30.02 -10.92
C VAL A 12 18.71 28.99 -12.04
N LEU A 13 19.50 29.12 -13.12
CA LEU A 13 19.49 28.16 -14.23
C LEU A 13 19.86 26.76 -13.77
N THR A 14 20.88 26.63 -12.92
CA THR A 14 21.28 25.34 -12.33
C THR A 14 20.14 24.73 -11.51
N LEU A 15 19.48 25.51 -10.66
CA LEU A 15 18.35 25.02 -9.85
C LEU A 15 17.18 24.55 -10.72
N VAL A 16 16.86 25.29 -11.80
CA VAL A 16 15.82 24.89 -12.75
C VAL A 16 16.19 23.60 -13.47
N ILE A 17 17.44 23.45 -13.93
CA ILE A 17 17.92 22.22 -14.58
C ILE A 17 17.82 21.03 -13.62
N LEU A 18 18.22 21.19 -12.36
CA LEU A 18 18.11 20.13 -11.35
C LEU A 18 16.66 19.74 -11.08
N PHE A 19 15.75 20.73 -10.96
CA PHE A 19 14.34 20.46 -10.74
C PHE A 19 13.68 19.76 -11.93
N VAL A 20 13.97 20.21 -13.16
CA VAL A 20 13.48 19.56 -14.39
C VAL A 20 14.06 18.16 -14.51
N GLY A 21 15.36 17.99 -14.25
CA GLY A 21 16.03 16.68 -14.24
C GLY A 21 15.41 15.71 -13.23
N PHE A 22 15.08 16.21 -12.03
CA PHE A 22 14.35 15.46 -11.02
C PHE A 22 12.96 15.04 -11.50
N LEU A 23 12.16 15.96 -12.06
CA LEU A 23 10.82 15.62 -12.57
C LEU A 23 10.88 14.63 -13.74
N VAL A 24 11.87 14.75 -14.62
CA VAL A 24 12.11 13.78 -15.70
C VAL A 24 12.45 12.41 -15.12
N TYR A 25 13.38 12.35 -14.17
CA TYR A 25 13.74 11.10 -13.49
C TYR A 25 12.52 10.43 -12.85
N ILE A 26 11.73 11.15 -12.05
CA ILE A 26 10.53 10.62 -11.42
C ILE A 26 9.51 10.18 -12.48
N THR A 27 9.32 10.96 -13.55
CA THR A 27 8.38 10.61 -14.63
C THR A 27 8.78 9.32 -15.37
N LEU A 28 10.08 9.10 -15.55
CA LEU A 28 10.63 7.89 -16.20
C LEU A 28 10.62 6.66 -15.29
N THR A 29 10.67 6.87 -13.98
CA THR A 29 10.69 5.80 -12.95
C THR A 29 9.35 5.60 -12.26
N ASP A 30 8.32 6.28 -12.74
CA ASP A 30 6.94 6.25 -12.26
C ASP A 30 6.38 4.82 -12.30
N TYR A 31 5.85 4.34 -11.17
CA TYR A 31 5.22 3.04 -11.12
C TYR A 31 3.85 3.10 -11.79
N ARG A 32 3.64 2.30 -12.84
CA ARG A 32 2.38 2.25 -13.59
C ARG A 32 1.88 0.82 -13.67
N PRO A 33 1.22 0.32 -12.61
CA PRO A 33 0.71 -1.03 -12.62
C PRO A 33 -0.40 -1.18 -13.68
N ALA A 34 -0.52 -2.39 -14.25
CA ALA A 34 -1.68 -2.74 -15.04
C ALA A 34 -2.97 -2.64 -14.19
N LYS A 35 -4.11 -2.45 -14.87
CA LYS A 35 -5.42 -2.34 -14.21
C LYS A 35 -5.79 -3.60 -13.42
N VAL A 36 -5.39 -4.76 -13.93
CA VAL A 36 -5.59 -6.06 -13.31
C VAL A 36 -4.24 -6.77 -13.34
N ILE A 37 -3.80 -7.29 -12.19
CA ILE A 37 -2.55 -8.05 -12.05
C ILE A 37 -2.89 -9.34 -11.32
N ASN A 38 -2.59 -10.48 -11.95
CA ASN A 38 -2.61 -11.77 -11.25
C ASN A 38 -1.42 -11.80 -10.27
N LEU A 39 -1.72 -11.97 -8.99
CA LEU A 39 -0.73 -12.05 -7.92
C LEU A 39 -0.30 -13.50 -7.63
N MET A 40 -1.03 -14.49 -8.15
CA MET A 40 -0.60 -15.88 -8.13
C MET A 40 0.65 -16.05 -8.99
N GLY A 41 1.62 -16.82 -8.48
CA GLY A 41 2.66 -17.39 -9.32
C GLY A 41 2.08 -18.44 -10.27
N GLN A 42 2.94 -19.07 -11.08
CA GLN A 42 2.55 -20.29 -11.80
C GLN A 42 2.48 -21.45 -10.81
N ASN A 43 1.33 -21.64 -10.16
CA ASN A 43 1.10 -22.80 -9.32
C ASN A 43 -0.28 -23.37 -9.63
N ASN A 44 -0.30 -24.52 -10.31
CA ASN A 44 -1.51 -25.18 -10.79
C ASN A 44 -1.98 -26.28 -9.83
N SER A 45 -1.73 -26.12 -8.52
CA SER A 45 -2.18 -27.10 -7.53
C SER A 45 -3.69 -26.98 -7.37
N THR A 46 -4.39 -28.12 -7.49
CA THR A 46 -5.81 -28.21 -7.12
C THR A 46 -5.97 -27.87 -5.64
N ILE A 47 -6.94 -27.02 -5.32
CA ILE A 47 -7.22 -26.58 -3.96
C ILE A 47 -8.46 -27.30 -3.47
N GLU A 48 -8.33 -27.93 -2.31
CA GLU A 48 -9.45 -28.59 -1.65
C GLU A 48 -10.49 -27.54 -1.20
N PRO A 49 -11.78 -27.72 -1.52
CA PRO A 49 -12.82 -26.82 -1.08
C PRO A 49 -12.91 -26.73 0.45
N LEU A 50 -13.17 -25.52 0.97
CA LEU A 50 -13.34 -25.29 2.40
C LEU A 50 -14.72 -25.81 2.84
N ASP A 51 -14.70 -26.73 3.81
CA ASP A 51 -15.90 -27.22 4.49
C ASP A 51 -16.07 -26.49 5.84
N LYS A 52 -16.44 -25.21 5.76
CA LYS A 52 -16.65 -24.33 6.91
C LYS A 52 -17.78 -23.34 6.62
N ASP A 53 -18.62 -23.09 7.61
CA ASP A 53 -19.78 -22.19 7.49
C ASP A 53 -19.57 -20.80 8.12
N THR A 54 -18.54 -20.66 8.96
CA THR A 54 -18.28 -19.47 9.77
C THR A 54 -16.80 -19.08 9.66
N PHE A 55 -16.53 -17.81 9.38
CA PHE A 55 -15.16 -17.29 9.25
C PHE A 55 -14.96 -16.03 10.11
N ASN A 56 -13.78 -15.90 10.70
CA ASN A 56 -13.36 -14.72 11.47
C ASN A 56 -12.41 -13.85 10.66
N LEU A 57 -12.82 -12.61 10.37
CA LEU A 57 -12.06 -11.68 9.54
C LEU A 57 -11.55 -10.52 10.38
N MET A 58 -10.29 -10.11 10.16
CA MET A 58 -9.70 -8.91 10.73
C MET A 58 -9.25 -7.97 9.63
N THR A 59 -9.66 -6.69 9.73
CA THR A 59 -9.13 -5.62 8.87
C THR A 59 -8.37 -4.62 9.73
N TRP A 60 -7.15 -4.31 9.34
CA TRP A 60 -6.28 -3.44 10.12
C TRP A 60 -5.32 -2.63 9.25
N ASN A 61 -5.48 -1.31 9.26
CA ASN A 61 -4.45 -0.40 8.77
C ASN A 61 -3.38 -0.24 9.86
N ILE A 62 -2.16 -0.74 9.61
CA ILE A 62 -1.06 -0.73 10.60
C ILE A 62 -0.23 0.56 10.56
N GLY A 63 -0.55 1.48 9.64
CA GLY A 63 0.15 2.74 9.47
C GLY A 63 1.66 2.58 9.31
N TYR A 64 2.10 1.60 8.50
CA TYR A 64 3.50 1.29 8.18
C TYR A 64 4.42 1.22 9.41
N ALA A 65 3.87 0.66 10.50
CA ALA A 65 4.51 0.63 11.81
C ALA A 65 5.10 1.99 12.24
N GLY A 66 4.49 3.10 11.82
CA GLY A 66 5.02 4.46 11.96
C GLY A 66 4.00 5.48 12.45
N LEU A 67 2.70 5.14 12.47
CA LEU A 67 1.60 6.02 12.89
C LEU A 67 1.01 5.65 14.25
N GLY A 68 1.86 5.26 15.22
CA GLY A 68 1.42 5.02 16.60
C GLY A 68 1.01 6.31 17.32
N ALA A 69 0.46 6.19 18.54
CA ALA A 69 -0.09 7.30 19.32
C ALA A 69 0.89 8.46 19.58
N GLU A 70 2.19 8.18 19.60
CA GLU A 70 3.25 9.16 19.81
C GLU A 70 3.65 9.93 18.52
N MET A 71 3.02 9.62 17.39
CA MET A 71 3.30 10.23 16.09
C MET A 71 2.51 11.53 15.88
N ASP A 72 3.18 12.51 15.27
CA ASP A 72 2.64 13.83 14.93
C ASP A 72 2.77 14.03 13.41
N PHE A 73 1.92 13.36 12.63
CA PHE A 73 2.14 13.15 11.20
C PHE A 73 1.87 14.39 10.36
N PHE A 74 2.81 14.73 9.46
CA PHE A 74 2.77 15.98 8.71
C PHE A 74 1.60 16.09 7.71
N TYR A 75 1.16 14.99 7.11
CA TYR A 75 -0.02 15.03 6.23
C TYR A 75 -1.33 15.25 7.00
N ASP A 76 -1.34 14.98 8.31
CA ASP A 76 -2.48 15.25 9.20
C ASP A 76 -2.37 16.62 9.90
N GLY A 77 -1.47 17.50 9.44
CA GLY A 77 -1.23 18.83 10.01
C GLY A 77 -0.17 18.88 11.12
N GLY A 78 0.48 17.76 11.40
CA GLY A 78 1.61 17.66 12.33
C GLY A 78 2.94 18.14 11.77
N LYS A 79 4.04 17.89 12.49
CA LYS A 79 5.39 18.35 12.11
C LYS A 79 6.35 17.23 11.70
N LYS A 80 6.03 15.98 12.00
CA LYS A 80 6.93 14.83 11.82
C LYS A 80 6.54 14.00 10.60
N VAL A 81 7.56 13.51 9.89
CA VAL A 81 7.39 12.68 8.68
C VAL A 81 7.44 11.20 9.01
N ARG A 82 8.25 10.83 10.01
CA ARG A 82 8.33 9.50 10.60
C ARG A 82 8.71 9.60 12.09
N PRO A 83 8.33 8.63 12.94
CA PRO A 83 8.80 8.60 14.32
C PRO A 83 10.27 8.13 14.37
N PRO A 84 10.95 8.19 15.53
CA PRO A 84 12.29 7.60 15.68
C PRO A 84 12.30 6.09 15.39
N LYS A 85 13.41 5.57 14.88
CA LYS A 85 13.57 4.14 14.50
C LYS A 85 13.15 3.17 15.61
N LYS A 86 13.55 3.44 16.85
CA LYS A 86 13.18 2.62 18.02
C LYS A 86 11.67 2.50 18.22
N MET A 87 10.91 3.53 17.86
CA MET A 87 9.44 3.50 17.92
C MET A 87 8.87 2.63 16.80
N VAL A 88 9.41 2.75 15.57
CA VAL A 88 9.02 1.85 14.46
C VAL A 88 9.28 0.39 14.81
N GLU A 89 10.43 0.08 15.41
CA GLU A 89 10.75 -1.27 15.91
C GLU A 89 9.76 -1.74 16.99
N LYS A 90 9.43 -0.87 17.95
CA LYS A 90 8.44 -1.15 19.00
C LYS A 90 7.06 -1.45 18.39
N TYR A 91 6.61 -0.63 17.44
CA TYR A 91 5.31 -0.80 16.80
C TYR A 91 5.26 -2.07 15.94
N LEU A 92 6.29 -2.32 15.13
CA LEU A 92 6.41 -3.54 14.33
C LEU A 92 6.39 -4.79 15.21
N HIS A 93 7.14 -4.79 16.32
CA HIS A 93 7.11 -5.89 17.27
C HIS A 93 5.73 -6.10 17.90
N GLY A 94 5.02 -5.01 18.21
CA GLY A 94 3.64 -5.06 18.66
C GLY A 94 2.69 -5.69 17.63
N ILE A 95 2.84 -5.32 16.36
CA ILE A 95 2.10 -5.89 15.22
C ILE A 95 2.38 -7.39 15.10
N GLU A 96 3.66 -7.80 15.09
CA GLU A 96 4.05 -9.21 15.03
C GLU A 96 3.44 -10.01 16.19
N LYS A 97 3.56 -9.49 17.42
CA LYS A 97 2.99 -10.14 18.61
C LYS A 97 1.48 -10.28 18.50
N PHE A 98 0.78 -9.22 18.11
CA PHE A 98 -0.67 -9.23 17.95
C PHE A 98 -1.12 -10.25 16.91
N VAL A 99 -0.49 -10.26 15.73
CA VAL A 99 -0.81 -11.24 14.68
C VAL A 99 -0.56 -12.67 15.16
N SER A 100 0.58 -12.92 15.81
CA SER A 100 0.95 -14.27 16.28
C SER A 100 0.13 -14.78 17.46
N SER A 101 -0.58 -13.91 18.20
CA SER A 101 -1.34 -14.29 19.39
C SER A 101 -2.84 -14.47 19.14
N HIS A 102 -3.31 -14.30 17.89
CA HIS A 102 -4.73 -14.38 17.54
C HIS A 102 -4.95 -15.45 16.47
N ASP A 103 -4.87 -16.71 16.87
CA ASP A 103 -5.08 -17.87 16.00
C ASP A 103 -6.55 -18.13 15.65
N SER A 104 -7.49 -17.45 16.31
CA SER A 104 -8.92 -17.55 15.96
C SER A 104 -9.30 -16.77 14.69
N ILE A 105 -8.40 -15.93 14.16
CA ILE A 105 -8.65 -15.11 12.98
C ILE A 105 -8.22 -15.87 11.72
N ASP A 106 -9.19 -16.13 10.85
CA ASP A 106 -9.08 -16.90 9.62
C ASP A 106 -8.46 -16.08 8.46
N PHE A 107 -8.83 -14.81 8.38
CA PHE A 107 -8.39 -13.90 7.32
C PHE A 107 -7.94 -12.56 7.89
N TRP A 108 -6.79 -12.10 7.43
CA TRP A 108 -6.23 -10.81 7.80
C TRP A 108 -6.10 -9.91 6.58
N PHE A 109 -6.66 -8.70 6.68
CA PHE A 109 -6.59 -7.66 5.66
C PHE A 109 -5.80 -6.49 6.24
N ILE A 110 -4.52 -6.42 5.90
CA ILE A 110 -3.62 -5.40 6.41
C ILE A 110 -3.38 -4.33 5.35
N GLN A 111 -3.59 -3.08 5.73
CA GLN A 111 -3.30 -1.91 4.89
C GLN A 111 -2.07 -1.17 5.42
N GLU A 112 -1.42 -0.42 4.52
CA GLU A 112 -0.21 0.37 4.83
C GLU A 112 0.94 -0.49 5.34
N VAL A 113 1.23 -1.59 4.64
CA VAL A 113 2.40 -2.42 4.91
C VAL A 113 3.55 -1.96 4.03
N ASP A 114 4.67 -1.57 4.63
CA ASP A 114 5.86 -1.11 3.91
C ASP A 114 6.88 -2.23 3.66
N GLU A 115 7.50 -2.18 2.49
CA GLU A 115 8.62 -3.01 2.09
C GLU A 115 9.82 -2.13 1.73
N HIS A 116 10.76 -1.95 2.66
CA HIS A 116 11.99 -1.20 2.41
C HIS A 116 11.74 0.30 2.09
N SER A 117 10.71 0.89 2.68
CA SER A 117 10.45 2.34 2.60
C SER A 117 11.37 3.14 3.51
N HIS A 118 11.63 4.39 3.15
CA HIS A 118 12.39 5.32 3.98
C HIS A 118 11.65 5.63 5.29
N ARG A 119 10.32 5.84 5.23
CA ARG A 119 9.50 6.17 6.41
C ARG A 119 9.47 5.08 7.48
N SER A 120 9.65 3.82 7.11
CA SER A 120 9.75 2.66 8.01
C SER A 120 11.19 2.18 8.24
N TYR A 121 12.19 3.05 8.05
CA TYR A 121 13.62 2.72 8.27
C TYR A 121 14.12 1.50 7.50
N ASN A 122 13.60 1.29 6.29
CA ASN A 122 13.96 0.20 5.41
C ASN A 122 13.62 -1.20 5.96
N PHE A 123 12.73 -1.29 6.96
CA PHE A 123 12.21 -2.57 7.39
C PHE A 123 11.35 -3.22 6.31
N ASN A 124 11.31 -4.55 6.33
CA ASN A 124 10.45 -5.34 5.48
C ASN A 124 9.31 -5.88 6.34
N GLU A 125 8.23 -5.12 6.44
CA GLU A 125 7.08 -5.43 7.29
C GLU A 125 6.32 -6.64 6.73
N VAL A 126 6.24 -6.77 5.40
CA VAL A 126 5.68 -7.95 4.73
C VAL A 126 6.36 -9.23 5.23
N LYS A 127 7.70 -9.25 5.23
CA LYS A 127 8.50 -10.39 5.70
C LYS A 127 8.36 -10.62 7.21
N ALA A 128 8.34 -9.55 8.01
CA ALA A 128 8.18 -9.64 9.46
C ALA A 128 6.83 -10.28 9.83
N ILE A 129 5.73 -9.76 9.27
CA ILE A 129 4.37 -10.25 9.50
C ILE A 129 4.20 -11.67 8.97
N SER A 130 4.69 -11.97 7.76
CA SER A 130 4.64 -13.33 7.20
C SER A 130 5.38 -14.35 8.07
N LYS A 131 6.48 -13.94 8.71
CA LYS A 131 7.22 -14.78 9.65
C LYS A 131 6.47 -14.97 10.98
N ALA A 132 5.78 -13.93 11.46
CA ALA A 132 4.98 -13.99 12.67
C ALA A 132 3.79 -14.96 12.55
N LYS A 133 3.19 -15.09 11.35
CA LYS A 133 2.15 -16.09 11.03
C LYS A 133 2.69 -17.16 10.07
N LYS A 134 3.81 -17.79 10.45
CA LYS A 134 4.44 -18.84 9.63
C LYS A 134 3.44 -19.97 9.33
N GLY A 135 3.32 -20.34 8.07
CA GLY A 135 2.40 -21.37 7.60
C GLY A 135 1.12 -20.82 6.95
N SER A 136 0.82 -19.54 7.17
CA SER A 136 -0.26 -18.87 6.43
C SER A 136 0.11 -18.65 4.96
N HIS A 137 -0.93 -18.58 4.13
CA HIS A 137 -0.87 -18.15 2.75
C HIS A 137 -0.98 -16.63 2.71
N ALA A 138 0.14 -15.96 2.43
CA ALA A 138 0.22 -14.50 2.38
C ALA A 138 0.40 -14.00 0.95
N ILE A 139 -0.29 -12.91 0.63
CA ILE A 139 -0.16 -12.18 -0.63
C ILE A 139 0.00 -10.69 -0.36
N PHE A 140 0.79 -10.03 -1.20
CA PHE A 140 1.07 -8.61 -1.08
C PHE A 140 0.94 -7.92 -2.44
N ALA A 141 0.34 -6.74 -2.44
CA ALA A 141 0.19 -5.91 -3.62
C ALA A 141 0.59 -4.47 -3.33
N TYR A 142 1.50 -3.91 -4.13
CA TYR A 142 1.83 -2.49 -4.02
C TYR A 142 0.61 -1.64 -4.39
N ASN A 143 0.34 -0.65 -3.54
CA ASN A 143 -0.58 0.45 -3.82
C ASN A 143 0.11 1.81 -3.70
N TYR A 144 1.40 1.83 -3.34
CA TYR A 144 2.24 3.02 -3.33
C TYR A 144 3.68 2.64 -3.65
N LYS A 145 4.21 3.12 -4.77
CA LYS A 145 5.61 2.86 -5.14
C LYS A 145 6.23 4.09 -5.79
N CYS A 146 6.85 4.92 -4.97
CA CYS A 146 7.48 6.16 -5.41
C CYS A 146 8.98 6.13 -5.08
N PRO A 147 9.88 6.35 -6.05
CA PRO A 147 11.32 6.28 -5.81
C PRO A 147 11.82 7.40 -4.89
N PHE A 148 11.16 8.57 -4.88
CA PHE A 148 11.49 9.64 -3.96
C PHE A 148 10.36 10.68 -3.87
N VAL A 149 9.77 10.82 -2.69
CA VAL A 149 8.81 11.87 -2.37
C VAL A 149 9.59 13.02 -1.72
N PRO A 150 9.70 14.19 -2.38
CA PRO A 150 10.60 15.26 -1.95
C PRO A 150 10.00 16.13 -0.84
N VAL A 151 8.74 15.90 -0.46
CA VAL A 151 8.03 16.71 0.53
C VAL A 151 7.96 16.01 1.89
N PRO A 152 8.07 16.78 2.99
CA PRO A 152 8.53 18.16 3.03
C PRO A 152 10.04 18.27 2.70
N TRP A 153 10.46 19.36 2.04
CA TRP A 153 11.83 19.50 1.50
C TRP A 153 12.95 19.45 2.57
N TYR A 154 12.65 19.79 3.82
CA TYR A 154 13.58 19.74 4.94
C TYR A 154 13.66 18.35 5.61
N SER A 155 12.68 17.48 5.35
CA SER A 155 12.68 16.09 5.83
C SER A 155 11.86 15.23 4.85
N PRO A 156 12.39 14.95 3.64
CA PRO A 156 11.60 14.28 2.62
C PRO A 156 11.05 12.94 3.10
N LEU A 157 9.81 12.61 2.73
CA LEU A 157 9.26 11.28 2.97
C LEU A 157 10.13 10.19 2.32
N GLY A 158 10.80 10.52 1.21
CA GLY A 158 11.82 9.69 0.59
C GLY A 158 11.22 8.57 -0.26
N ALA A 159 11.97 7.49 -0.46
CA ALA A 159 11.49 6.33 -1.20
C ALA A 159 10.36 5.63 -0.43
N VAL A 160 9.28 5.28 -1.13
CA VAL A 160 8.15 4.55 -0.56
C VAL A 160 7.80 3.36 -1.43
N LYS A 161 7.61 2.22 -0.78
CA LYS A 161 7.16 0.94 -1.33
C LYS A 161 6.18 0.36 -0.31
N GLY A 162 4.92 0.74 -0.44
CA GLY A 162 3.84 0.35 0.46
C GLY A 162 2.70 -0.35 -0.29
N GLY A 163 1.91 -1.10 0.46
CA GLY A 163 0.86 -1.91 -0.15
C GLY A 163 -0.19 -2.44 0.81
N LEU A 164 -0.93 -3.40 0.26
CA LEU A 164 -1.93 -4.21 0.95
C LEU A 164 -1.36 -5.61 1.11
N MET A 165 -1.55 -6.19 2.29
CA MET A 165 -1.22 -7.56 2.57
C MET A 165 -2.50 -8.29 2.99
N THR A 166 -2.77 -9.42 2.35
CA THR A 166 -3.78 -10.37 2.81
C THR A 166 -3.06 -11.63 3.24
N PHE A 167 -3.39 -12.19 4.40
CA PHE A 167 -2.95 -13.55 4.73
C PHE A 167 -4.03 -14.33 5.44
N THR A 168 -3.95 -15.64 5.29
CA THR A 168 -4.97 -16.58 5.76
C THR A 168 -4.37 -17.96 5.98
N ASP A 169 -5.00 -18.76 6.83
CA ASP A 169 -4.62 -20.15 7.05
C ASP A 169 -5.12 -21.08 5.92
N TYR A 170 -5.93 -20.57 4.99
CA TYR A 170 -6.52 -21.35 3.90
C TYR A 170 -5.84 -21.11 2.55
N PRO A 171 -5.69 -22.15 1.72
CA PRO A 171 -5.27 -21.98 0.33
C PRO A 171 -6.37 -21.29 -0.51
N TYR A 172 -5.97 -20.43 -1.45
CA TYR A 172 -6.86 -19.70 -2.38
C TYR A 172 -6.53 -20.01 -3.83
N ASP A 173 -7.56 -20.11 -4.68
CA ASP A 173 -7.44 -20.45 -6.10
C ASP A 173 -7.13 -19.24 -6.98
N GLU A 174 -7.54 -18.06 -6.53
CA GLU A 174 -7.31 -16.78 -7.18
C GLU A 174 -6.73 -15.76 -6.18
N ALA A 175 -5.77 -14.97 -6.65
CA ALA A 175 -5.37 -13.73 -6.01
C ALA A 175 -5.08 -12.67 -7.08
N THR A 176 -5.88 -11.61 -7.10
CA THR A 176 -5.86 -10.61 -8.18
C THR A 176 -5.87 -9.19 -7.61
N ARG A 177 -4.95 -8.34 -8.06
CA ARG A 177 -4.91 -6.91 -7.77
C ARG A 177 -5.70 -6.14 -8.82
N TYR A 178 -6.69 -5.37 -8.37
CA TYR A 178 -7.48 -4.47 -9.22
C TYR A 178 -7.16 -3.01 -8.88
N ALA A 179 -6.73 -2.23 -9.87
CA ALA A 179 -6.36 -0.82 -9.68
C ALA A 179 -7.59 0.09 -9.64
N TYR A 180 -7.57 1.06 -8.73
CA TYR A 180 -8.46 2.22 -8.75
C TYR A 180 -7.90 3.30 -9.68
N PRO A 181 -8.75 4.20 -10.20
CA PRO A 181 -8.29 5.30 -11.04
C PRO A 181 -7.51 6.36 -10.23
N LEU A 182 -6.35 6.77 -10.75
CA LEU A 182 -5.63 7.94 -10.25
C LEU A 182 -5.95 9.16 -11.13
N ILE A 183 -6.75 10.09 -10.60
CA ILE A 183 -7.31 11.23 -11.38
C ILE A 183 -6.43 12.49 -11.29
N ALA A 184 -5.39 12.50 -10.46
CA ALA A 184 -4.53 13.67 -10.29
C ALA A 184 -3.73 14.03 -11.56
N PRO A 185 -3.50 15.33 -11.82
CA PRO A 185 -2.70 15.77 -12.97
C PRO A 185 -1.19 15.53 -12.74
N TRP A 186 -0.42 15.58 -13.82
CA TRP A 186 1.03 15.72 -13.71
C TRP A 186 1.38 17.13 -13.17
N PRO A 187 2.37 17.28 -12.28
CA PRO A 187 3.25 16.24 -11.75
C PRO A 187 2.75 15.59 -10.45
N GLN A 188 1.63 16.04 -9.89
CA GLN A 188 1.13 15.56 -8.58
C GLN A 188 0.97 14.04 -8.53
N LYS A 189 0.38 13.45 -9.58
CA LYS A 189 0.16 12.00 -9.65
C LYS A 189 1.42 11.15 -9.44
N LEU A 190 2.60 11.67 -9.79
CA LEU A 190 3.89 10.97 -9.65
C LEU A 190 4.27 10.65 -8.20
N PHE A 191 3.64 11.35 -7.25
CA PHE A 191 3.91 11.24 -5.82
C PHE A 191 2.71 10.70 -5.04
N LEU A 192 1.65 10.26 -5.74
CA LEU A 192 0.42 9.75 -5.13
C LEU A 192 0.37 8.22 -5.21
N LEU A 193 -0.60 7.66 -4.48
CA LEU A 193 -0.81 6.22 -4.40
C LEU A 193 -1.54 5.70 -5.64
N ASP A 194 -1.03 4.63 -6.24
CA ASP A 194 -1.74 3.77 -7.20
C ASP A 194 -2.69 2.82 -6.45
N ARG A 195 -3.72 3.42 -5.86
CA ARG A 195 -4.72 2.75 -5.03
C ARG A 195 -5.27 1.50 -5.72
N CYS A 196 -5.54 0.45 -4.96
CA CYS A 196 -6.05 -0.82 -5.47
C CYS A 196 -6.83 -1.57 -4.38
N PHE A 197 -7.41 -2.71 -4.76
CA PHE A 197 -7.83 -3.77 -3.85
C PHE A 197 -7.26 -5.11 -4.31
N ILE A 198 -7.13 -6.06 -3.38
CA ILE A 198 -6.80 -7.45 -3.64
C ILE A 198 -8.08 -8.26 -3.53
N LEU A 199 -8.43 -9.01 -4.57
CA LEU A 199 -9.46 -10.03 -4.56
C LEU A 199 -8.78 -11.38 -4.36
N THR A 200 -9.28 -12.18 -3.42
CA THR A 200 -8.91 -13.58 -3.24
C THR A 200 -10.16 -14.45 -3.26
N ARG A 201 -10.09 -15.63 -3.87
CA ARG A 201 -11.19 -16.58 -4.02
C ARG A 201 -10.84 -17.90 -3.33
N PHE A 202 -11.86 -18.51 -2.73
CA PHE A 202 -11.75 -19.77 -2.00
C PHE A 202 -12.92 -20.66 -2.39
N PRO A 203 -12.69 -21.84 -2.99
CA PRO A 203 -13.76 -22.79 -3.27
C PRO A 203 -14.37 -23.31 -1.96
N LEU A 204 -15.69 -23.48 -1.89
CA LEU A 204 -16.43 -24.02 -0.74
C LEU A 204 -17.02 -25.39 -1.07
N ALA A 205 -17.18 -26.25 -0.05
CA ALA A 205 -17.70 -27.61 -0.21
C ALA A 205 -19.13 -27.66 -0.79
N ASN A 206 -19.90 -26.57 -0.67
CA ASN A 206 -21.25 -26.44 -1.26
C ASN A 206 -21.24 -26.09 -2.76
N GLY A 207 -20.06 -26.06 -3.40
CA GLY A 207 -19.89 -25.75 -4.82
C GLY A 207 -19.95 -24.26 -5.17
N LYS A 208 -19.97 -23.37 -4.17
CA LYS A 208 -19.85 -21.91 -4.33
C LYS A 208 -18.44 -21.45 -3.97
N ASP A 209 -18.15 -20.19 -4.23
CA ASP A 209 -16.91 -19.55 -3.79
C ASP A 209 -17.16 -18.53 -2.68
N LEU A 210 -16.20 -18.43 -1.76
CA LEU A 210 -16.02 -17.28 -0.91
C LEU A 210 -15.05 -16.32 -1.60
N VAL A 211 -15.55 -15.14 -1.98
CA VAL A 211 -14.74 -14.07 -2.58
C VAL A 211 -14.52 -12.96 -1.56
N ILE A 212 -13.26 -12.62 -1.33
CA ILE A 212 -12.84 -11.63 -0.32
C ILE A 212 -12.08 -10.51 -0.99
N MET A 213 -12.36 -9.26 -0.59
CA MET A 213 -11.69 -8.08 -1.13
C MET A 213 -11.05 -7.24 -0.01
N ASN A 214 -9.71 -7.16 0.00
CA ASN A 214 -8.94 -6.25 0.86
C ASN A 214 -8.68 -4.94 0.11
N THR A 215 -9.22 -3.83 0.60
CA THR A 215 -9.16 -2.52 -0.07
C THR A 215 -8.56 -1.44 0.83
N HIS A 216 -7.93 -0.44 0.23
CA HIS A 216 -7.54 0.79 0.91
C HIS A 216 -7.81 1.99 -0.01
N ASN A 217 -9.04 2.48 0.07
CA ASN A 217 -9.53 3.62 -0.72
C ASN A 217 -8.84 4.93 -0.37
N SER A 218 -9.01 5.94 -1.24
CA SER A 218 -8.40 7.25 -1.04
C SER A 218 -8.99 7.99 0.18
N ALA A 219 -8.11 8.46 1.07
CA ALA A 219 -8.44 9.33 2.20
C ALA A 219 -8.41 10.82 1.79
N TYR A 220 -9.01 11.70 2.60
CA TYR A 220 -8.87 13.17 2.52
C TYR A 220 -9.26 13.86 1.20
N ILE A 221 -10.10 13.24 0.38
CA ILE A 221 -10.59 13.93 -0.82
C ILE A 221 -11.81 14.80 -0.44
N TYR A 222 -11.65 16.11 -0.49
CA TYR A 222 -12.76 17.09 -0.49
C TYR A 222 -13.66 16.90 -1.73
N ASP A 223 -13.07 16.39 -2.81
CA ASP A 223 -13.76 15.96 -4.02
C ASP A 223 -14.42 14.57 -3.84
N SER A 224 -15.71 14.60 -3.51
CA SER A 224 -16.56 13.41 -3.39
C SER A 224 -16.51 12.48 -4.61
N LEU A 225 -16.13 12.97 -5.79
CA LEU A 225 -16.20 12.21 -7.04
C LEU A 225 -15.24 11.03 -7.11
N LEU A 226 -13.98 11.16 -6.65
CA LEU A 226 -13.04 10.03 -6.70
C LEU A 226 -13.46 8.94 -5.71
N ARG A 227 -13.88 9.30 -4.49
CA ARG A 227 -14.39 8.33 -3.51
C ARG A 227 -15.61 7.59 -4.04
N VAL A 228 -16.57 8.31 -4.63
CA VAL A 228 -17.77 7.70 -5.22
C VAL A 228 -17.39 6.76 -6.38
N LYS A 229 -16.43 7.15 -7.23
CA LYS A 229 -15.93 6.28 -8.30
C LYS A 229 -15.31 5.00 -7.76
N GLU A 230 -14.43 5.09 -6.77
CA GLU A 230 -13.79 3.92 -6.16
C GLU A 230 -14.82 2.99 -5.50
N LEU A 231 -15.77 3.55 -4.74
CA LEU A 231 -16.84 2.76 -4.11
C LEU A 231 -17.77 2.11 -5.14
N ASN A 232 -18.06 2.77 -6.25
CA ASN A 232 -18.84 2.18 -7.33
C ASN A 232 -18.08 1.06 -8.04
N ILE A 233 -16.76 1.18 -8.22
CA ILE A 233 -15.93 0.09 -8.75
C ILE A 233 -16.00 -1.12 -7.83
N LEU A 234 -15.85 -0.92 -6.52
CA LEU A 234 -15.94 -1.99 -5.53
C LEU A 234 -17.33 -2.63 -5.54
N LYS A 235 -18.40 -1.83 -5.49
CA LYS A 235 -19.78 -2.30 -5.55
C LYS A 235 -20.04 -3.12 -6.81
N ASN A 236 -19.63 -2.63 -7.98
CA ASN A 236 -19.86 -3.32 -9.25
C ASN A 236 -19.12 -4.67 -9.27
N LYS A 237 -17.88 -4.72 -8.77
CA LYS A 237 -17.16 -5.98 -8.66
C LYS A 237 -17.83 -6.94 -7.68
N MET A 238 -18.33 -6.46 -6.54
CA MET A 238 -19.09 -7.30 -5.60
C MET A 238 -20.38 -7.85 -6.21
N LEU A 239 -21.08 -7.06 -7.02
CA LEU A 239 -22.29 -7.52 -7.73
C LEU A 239 -21.98 -8.53 -8.83
N GLU A 240 -20.85 -8.36 -9.54
CA GLU A 240 -20.35 -9.32 -10.53
C GLU A 240 -20.02 -10.67 -9.89
N GLU A 241 -19.38 -10.66 -8.72
CA GLU A 241 -19.01 -11.89 -7.98
C GLU A 241 -20.19 -12.57 -7.27
N TYR A 242 -21.27 -11.83 -7.03
CA TYR A 242 -22.47 -12.36 -6.38
C TYR A 242 -23.45 -13.02 -7.36
N ALA A 243 -23.43 -12.61 -8.62
CA ALA A 243 -24.36 -13.05 -9.67
C ALA A 243 -24.06 -14.47 -10.16
#